data_AF-A0A944G1M2-F1
#
_entry.id   AF-A0A944G1M2-F1
#
_cell.length_a   1.000
_cell.length_b   1.000
_cell.length_c   1.000
_cell.angle_alpha   90.00
_cell.angle_beta   90.00
_cell.angle_gamma   90.00
#
_symmetry.space_group_name_H-M   'P 1'
#
loop_
_entity.id
_entity.type
_entity.pdbx_description
1 polymer ?
#
loop_
_entity_poly.entity_id
_entity_poly.type
_entity_poly.pdbx_seq_one_letter_code
_entity_poly.pdbx_strand_id
1 'polypeptide(L)' 'MFRKTDTNEQLDIFSSPSTYMKGRTAKKYEDPHAWHNEFYQYVTSKIDEETFRPLFKEGNMGAPNA' A
#
# COMPACT_ATOMS: atom_id res chain seq x y z
N MET A 1 -10.82 2.61 -8.32
CA MET A 1 -10.08 2.24 -9.52
C MET A 1 -9.47 0.87 -9.30
N PHE A 2 -9.52 -0.07 -10.26
CA PHE A 2 -8.65 -1.24 -10.15
C PHE A 2 -7.26 -0.81 -10.56
N ARG A 3 -6.37 -0.66 -9.59
CA ARG A 3 -4.94 -0.57 -9.83
C ARG A 3 -4.34 -1.64 -8.96
N LYS A 4 -3.68 -2.59 -9.62
CA LYS A 4 -2.81 -3.52 -8.91
C LYS A 4 -1.82 -2.70 -8.11
N THR A 5 -1.59 -3.02 -6.84
CA THR A 5 -0.51 -2.41 -6.08
C THR A 5 0.79 -2.52 -6.87
N ASP A 6 1.36 -1.37 -7.24
CA ASP A 6 2.65 -1.32 -7.93
C ASP A 6 3.71 -1.88 -6.98
N THR A 7 4.57 -2.76 -7.48
CA THR A 7 5.71 -3.31 -6.72
C THR A 7 6.83 -2.29 -6.50
N ASN A 8 6.69 -1.08 -7.04
CA ASN A 8 7.66 0.00 -6.90
C ASN A 8 7.29 0.84 -5.68
N GLU A 9 8.27 1.19 -4.84
CA GLU A 9 8.03 2.04 -3.68
C GLU A 9 7.51 3.40 -4.15
N GLN A 10 6.20 3.61 -3.98
CA GLN A 10 5.56 4.86 -4.32
C GLN A 10 6.17 5.93 -3.42
N LEU A 11 7.03 6.81 -3.96
CA LEU A 11 7.60 7.98 -3.29
C LEU A 11 6.53 9.07 -3.08
N ASP A 12 5.39 8.71 -2.51
CA ASP A 12 4.38 9.66 -2.06
C ASP A 12 4.84 10.29 -0.74
N ILE A 13 4.33 11.48 -0.41
CA ILE A 13 4.56 12.07 0.89
C ILE A 13 4.08 11.12 2.01
N PHE A 14 3.12 10.24 1.76
CA PHE A 14 2.66 9.19 2.70
C PHE A 14 3.33 7.83 2.53
N SER A 15 4.42 7.76 1.75
CA SER A 15 5.15 6.51 1.43
C SER A 15 5.66 5.76 2.65
N SER A 16 6.22 6.50 3.61
CA SER A 16 6.71 5.94 4.87
C SER A 16 6.22 6.77 6.06
N PRO A 17 5.62 6.14 7.07
CA PRO A 17 5.35 6.78 8.36
C PRO A 17 6.61 7.38 9.00
N SER A 18 7.80 6.83 8.70
CA SER A 18 9.06 7.30 9.28
C SER A 18 9.42 8.72 8.85
N THR A 19 9.01 9.17 7.67
CA THR A 19 9.25 10.53 7.14
C THR A 19 8.67 11.63 8.05
N TYR A 20 7.59 11.32 8.79
CA TYR A 20 6.94 12.26 9.71
C TYR A 20 7.31 12.05 11.18
N MET A 21 8.01 10.96 11.48
CA MET A 21 8.31 10.56 12.86
C MET A 21 9.76 10.87 13.21
N LYS A 22 10.02 11.16 14.49
CA LYS A 22 11.36 11.49 14.97
C LYS A 22 12.01 10.31 15.70
N GLY A 23 13.29 10.07 15.43
CA GLY A 23 14.17 9.26 16.28
C GLY A 23 13.71 7.82 16.47
N ARG A 24 13.39 7.45 17.72
CA ARG A 24 13.08 6.06 18.11
C ARG A 24 11.81 5.51 17.45
N THR A 25 10.82 6.36 17.20
CA THR A 25 9.57 5.94 16.56
C THR A 25 9.78 5.63 15.10
N ALA A 26 10.56 6.45 14.37
CA ALA A 26 10.94 6.17 12.98
C ALA A 26 11.65 4.80 12.85
N LYS A 27 12.64 4.53 13.71
CA LYS A 27 13.37 3.26 13.72
C LYS A 27 12.49 2.02 13.92
N LYS A 28 11.36 2.16 14.64
CA LYS A 28 10.42 1.05 14.84
C LYS A 28 9.68 0.68 13.56
N TYR A 29 9.38 1.64 12.70
CA TYR A 29 8.69 1.41 11.42
C TYR A 29 9.66 1.04 10.30
N GLU A 30 10.93 1.37 10.44
CA GLU A 30 12.00 0.99 9.49
C GLU A 30 12.59 -0.41 9.77
N ASP A 31 12.27 -1.04 10.90
CA ASP A 31 12.76 -2.38 11.23
C ASP A 31 12.09 -3.43 10.32
N PRO A 32 12.84 -4.12 9.44
CA PRO A 32 12.27 -5.12 8.53
C PRO A 32 11.63 -6.31 9.26
N HIS A 33 12.07 -6.59 10.49
CA HIS A 33 11.56 -7.67 11.33
C HIS A 33 10.45 -7.21 12.27
N ALA A 34 10.03 -5.95 12.19
CA ALA A 34 8.84 -5.53 12.89
C ALA A 34 7.61 -6.22 12.29
N TRP A 35 6.71 -6.66 13.17
CA TRP A 35 5.55 -7.49 12.82
C TRP A 35 4.72 -6.95 11.63
N HIS A 36 4.62 -5.63 11.46
CA HIS A 36 3.82 -5.01 10.42
C HIS A 36 4.49 -5.09 9.05
N ASN A 37 5.82 -5.00 9.01
CA ASN A 37 6.60 -5.14 7.78
C ASN A 37 6.62 -6.61 7.34
N GLU A 38 6.81 -7.54 8.27
CA GLU A 38 6.70 -8.98 7.98
C GLU A 38 5.29 -9.36 7.53
N PHE A 39 4.25 -8.85 8.20
CA PHE A 39 2.86 -9.09 7.80
C PHE A 39 2.57 -8.55 6.40
N TYR A 40 3.02 -7.34 6.08
CA TYR A 40 2.88 -6.79 4.73
C TYR A 40 3.59 -7.65 3.68
N GLN A 41 4.84 -8.05 3.95
CA GLN A 41 5.67 -8.84 3.01
C GLN A 41 5.14 -10.26 2.77
N TYR A 42 4.63 -10.92 3.81
CA TYR A 42 4.23 -12.34 3.71
C TYR A 42 2.73 -12.54 3.54
N VAL A 43 1.90 -11.55 3.90
CA VAL A 43 0.44 -11.65 3.84
C VAL A 43 -0.13 -10.66 2.84
N THR A 44 -0.07 -9.35 3.12
CA THR A 44 -0.77 -8.33 2.32
C THR A 44 -0.30 -8.28 0.87
N SER A 45 1.01 -8.26 0.63
CA SER A 45 1.60 -8.21 -0.71
C SER A 45 1.47 -9.52 -1.51
N LYS A 46 0.98 -10.60 -0.88
CA LYS A 46 0.73 -11.89 -1.53
C LYS A 46 -0.73 -12.06 -1.96
N ILE A 47 -1.59 -11.09 -1.66
CA ILE A 47 -2.99 -11.10 -2.10
C ILE A 47 -3.03 -10.92 -3.61
N ASP A 48 -3.69 -11.85 -4.31
CA ASP A 48 -3.97 -11.70 -5.73
C ASP A 48 -5.12 -10.72 -5.96
N GLU A 49 -4.76 -9.49 -6.28
CA GLU A 49 -5.74 -8.43 -6.51
C GLU A 49 -6.58 -8.66 -7.79
N GLU A 50 -6.13 -9.48 -8.75
CA GLU A 50 -6.87 -9.74 -10.00
C GLU A 50 -8.27 -10.31 -9.77
N THR A 51 -8.46 -11.03 -8.66
CA THR A 51 -9.77 -11.57 -8.27
C THR A 51 -10.82 -10.45 -8.06
N PHE A 52 -10.38 -9.24 -7.70
CA PHE A 52 -11.25 -8.09 -7.47
C PHE A 52 -11.49 -7.25 -8.73
N ARG A 53 -10.82 -7.56 -9.85
CA ARG A 53 -10.98 -6.85 -11.12
C ARG A 53 -12.45 -6.66 -11.56
N PRO A 54 -13.35 -7.65 -11.42
CA PRO A 54 -14.77 -7.49 -11.80
C PRO A 54 -15.54 -6.44 -10.99
N LEU A 55 -15.04 -6.05 -9.81
CA LEU A 55 -15.65 -5.01 -8.98
C LEU A 55 -15.44 -3.60 -9.53
N PHE A 56 -14.58 -3.44 -10.53
CA PHE A 56 -14.22 -2.15 -11.11
C PHE A 56 -14.50 -2.13 -12.62
N LYS A 57 -15.07 -1.03 -13.12
CA LYS A 57 -15.22 -0.82 -14.56
C LYS A 57 -13.92 -0.32 -15.18
N GLU A 58 -13.54 -0.91 -16.30
CA GLU A 58 -12.42 -0.46 -17.13
C GLU A 58 -12.78 0.88 -17.79
N GLY A 59 -11.89 1.86 -17.73
CA GLY A 59 -12.03 3.14 -18.45
C GLY A 59 -13.00 4.19 -17.88
N ASN A 60 -13.98 3.84 -17.03
CA ASN A 60 -14.90 4.83 -16.45
C ASN A 60 -14.93 4.76 -14.92
N MET A 61 -14.14 5.62 -14.29
CA MET A 61 -13.92 5.64 -12.85
C MET A 61 -14.12 7.07 -12.34
N GLY A 62 -15.38 7.49 -12.28
CA GLY A 62 -15.84 8.67 -11.57
C GLY A 62 -16.90 8.29 -10.54
N ALA A 63 -17.06 9.10 -9.49
CA ALA A 63 -18.24 9.02 -8.66
C ALA A 63 -19.46 9.26 -9.57
N PRO A 64 -20.60 8.55 -9.39
CA PRO A 64 -21.79 8.75 -10.22
C PRO A 64 -22.41 10.17 -10.12
N ASN A 65 -21.81 11.05 -9.34
CA ASN A 65 -22.23 12.41 -9.01
C ASN A 65 -21.10 13.46 -9.13
N ALA A 66 -20.06 13.21 -9.93
CA ALA A 66 -19.09 14.23 -10.36
C ALA A 66 -19.42 14.76 -11.75
#